data_AF-A0A1G0I677-F1
#
_entry.id   AF-A0A1G0I677-F1
#
_cell.length_a   1.000
_cell.length_b   1.000
_cell.length_c   1.000
_cell.angle_alpha   90.00
_cell.angle_beta   90.00
_cell.angle_gamma   90.00
#
_symmetry.space_group_name_H-M   'P 1'
#
loop_
_entity.id
_entity.type
_entity.pdbx_description
1 polymer ?
#
loop_
_entity_poly.entity_id
_entity_poly.type
_entity_poly.pdbx_seq_one_letter_code
_entity_poly.pdbx_strand_id
1 'polypeptide(L)'
;MNIRVATRNDKEVILNLIKKLAAYEGKKPEEFYLTIDKIESHGFGENNYFNVLIAEQNNQAIGYAFYFFNYSSYAGAPILYLEDIFVEEEYRHQGIGKKILAKLANISIEKKCCRMEWHTYSWNEKAIQFYKTLGAAPTANLLQFRIHGNELNALAEK
;
A
#
# COMPACT_ATOMS: atom_id res chain seq x y z
N MET A 1 14.76 9.73 -11.92
CA MET A 1 13.65 9.32 -11.03
C MET A 1 12.67 8.51 -11.86
N ASN A 2 12.42 7.27 -11.49
CA ASN A 2 11.52 6.34 -12.17
C ASN A 2 10.53 5.76 -11.15
N ILE A 3 9.29 5.50 -11.57
CA ILE A 3 8.31 4.76 -10.75
C ILE A 3 7.80 3.62 -11.60
N ARG A 4 8.16 2.39 -11.20
CA ARG A 4 7.88 1.18 -11.95
C ARG A 4 7.15 0.15 -11.11
N VAL A 5 6.47 -0.75 -11.79
CA VAL A 5 5.93 -1.96 -11.15
C VAL A 5 7.10 -2.84 -10.73
N ALA A 6 7.03 -3.35 -9.51
CA ALA A 6 8.01 -4.30 -9.00
C ALA A 6 7.92 -5.61 -9.77
N THR A 7 9.07 -6.26 -9.91
CA THR A 7 9.21 -7.58 -10.50
C THR A 7 9.59 -8.58 -9.41
N ARG A 8 9.52 -9.87 -9.73
CA ARG A 8 9.95 -10.94 -8.82
C ARG A 8 11.38 -10.77 -8.30
N ASN A 9 12.26 -10.11 -9.06
CA ASN A 9 13.63 -9.83 -8.67
C ASN A 9 13.76 -8.73 -7.61
N ASP A 10 12.66 -8.05 -7.26
CA ASP A 10 12.65 -6.97 -6.28
C ASP A 10 12.25 -7.42 -4.86
N LYS A 11 12.04 -8.72 -4.62
CA LYS A 11 11.54 -9.23 -3.33
C LYS A 11 12.36 -8.78 -2.12
N GLU A 12 13.69 -8.73 -2.21
CA GLU A 12 14.56 -8.23 -1.15
C GLU A 12 14.40 -6.71 -0.95
N VAL A 13 14.26 -5.97 -2.05
CA VAL A 13 14.04 -4.51 -2.03
C VAL A 13 12.69 -4.20 -1.38
N ILE A 14 11.63 -4.91 -1.77
CA ILE A 14 10.29 -4.80 -1.19
C ILE A 14 10.36 -5.05 0.32
N LEU A 15 10.95 -6.17 0.74
CA LEU A 15 11.07 -6.51 2.15
C LEU A 15 11.79 -5.42 2.94
N ASN A 16 12.89 -4.89 2.39
CA ASN A 16 13.67 -3.84 3.03
C ASN A 16 12.87 -2.53 3.17
N LEU A 17 12.16 -2.11 2.13
CA LEU A 17 11.35 -0.88 2.17
C LEU A 17 10.16 -0.99 3.15
N ILE A 18 9.52 -2.16 3.23
CA ILE A 18 8.46 -2.40 4.21
C ILE A 18 9.03 -2.37 5.64
N LYS A 19 10.21 -2.96 5.87
CA LYS A 19 10.91 -2.85 7.17
C LYS A 19 11.24 -1.40 7.53
N LYS A 20 11.66 -0.58 6.57
CA LYS A 20 11.89 0.87 6.79
C LYS A 20 10.60 1.59 7.19
N LEU A 21 9.47 1.31 6.54
CA LEU A 21 8.17 1.86 6.96
C LEU A 21 7.80 1.38 8.36
N ALA A 22 7.92 0.09 8.65
CA ALA A 22 7.61 -0.49 9.96
C ALA A 22 8.42 0.18 11.08
N ALA A 23 9.71 0.42 10.86
CA ALA A 23 10.56 1.16 11.80
C ALA A 23 10.10 2.62 11.97
N TYR A 24 9.73 3.30 10.88
CA TYR A 24 9.19 4.67 10.93
C TYR A 24 7.88 4.76 11.72
N GLU A 25 7.02 3.75 11.62
CA GLU A 25 5.76 3.66 12.37
C GLU A 25 5.92 3.12 13.80
N GLY A 26 7.14 2.76 14.21
CA GLY A 26 7.42 2.21 15.54
C GLY A 26 6.88 0.79 15.76
N LYS A 27 6.68 0.01 14.68
CA LYS A 27 6.27 -1.39 14.75
C LYS A 27 7.37 -2.24 15.36
N LYS A 28 6.98 -3.23 16.16
CA LYS A 28 7.93 -4.13 16.80
C LYS A 28 8.29 -5.30 15.87
N PRO A 29 9.50 -5.88 15.97
CA PRO A 29 9.90 -7.02 15.14
C PRO A 29 8.93 -8.21 15.20
N GLU A 30 8.33 -8.48 16.36
CA GLU A 30 7.35 -9.55 16.56
C GLU A 30 6.01 -9.33 15.84
N GLU A 31 5.72 -8.10 15.40
CA GLU A 31 4.54 -7.76 14.59
C GLU A 31 4.81 -7.96 13.08
N PHE A 32 6.05 -8.30 12.71
CA PHE A 32 6.50 -8.40 11.34
C PHE A 32 6.59 -9.86 10.87
N TYR A 33 5.53 -10.33 10.21
CA TYR A 33 5.42 -11.71 9.72
C TYR A 33 5.74 -11.90 8.23
N LEU A 34 6.04 -10.82 7.50
CA LEU A 34 6.33 -10.89 6.07
C LEU A 34 7.74 -11.46 5.84
N THR A 35 7.84 -12.44 4.94
CA THR A 35 9.11 -13.09 4.55
C THR A 35 9.29 -13.01 3.04
N ILE A 36 10.51 -13.28 2.56
CA ILE A 36 10.78 -13.35 1.12
C ILE A 36 9.88 -14.40 0.44
N ASP A 37 9.70 -15.57 1.05
CA ASP A 37 8.84 -16.63 0.51
C ASP A 37 7.36 -16.19 0.41
N LYS A 38 6.88 -15.40 1.37
CA LYS A 38 5.53 -14.81 1.30
C LYS A 38 5.45 -13.76 0.20
N ILE A 39 6.49 -12.93 0.00
CA ILE A 39 6.50 -11.96 -1.10
C ILE A 39 6.48 -12.68 -2.45
N GLU A 40 7.31 -13.72 -2.62
CA GLU A 40 7.37 -14.55 -3.81
C GLU A 40 6.00 -15.18 -4.11
N SER A 41 5.41 -15.86 -3.12
CA SER A 41 4.16 -16.61 -3.32
C SER A 41 2.91 -15.74 -3.39
N HIS A 42 2.81 -14.66 -2.60
CA HIS A 42 1.61 -13.81 -2.53
C HIS A 42 1.63 -12.62 -3.50
N GLY A 43 2.81 -12.15 -3.92
CA GLY A 43 2.94 -11.02 -4.85
C GLY A 43 3.24 -11.45 -6.29
N PHE A 44 3.91 -12.59 -6.46
CA PHE A 44 4.40 -13.05 -7.77
C PHE A 44 4.05 -14.51 -8.09
N GLY A 45 3.30 -15.19 -7.21
CA GLY A 45 2.83 -16.56 -7.39
C GLY A 45 1.46 -16.62 -8.07
N GLU A 46 0.82 -17.79 -8.01
CA GLU A 46 -0.52 -18.01 -8.57
C GLU A 46 -1.59 -17.17 -7.87
N ASN A 47 -1.47 -17.04 -6.54
CA ASN A 47 -2.31 -16.16 -5.75
C ASN A 47 -1.67 -14.77 -5.69
N ASN A 48 -2.18 -13.82 -6.48
CA ASN A 48 -1.74 -12.43 -6.44
C ASN A 48 -2.61 -11.62 -5.47
N TYR A 49 -2.18 -11.55 -4.21
CA TYR A 49 -2.83 -10.77 -3.17
C TYR A 49 -2.47 -9.30 -3.20
N PHE A 50 -1.28 -8.95 -3.72
CA PHE A 50 -0.80 -7.58 -3.70
C PHE A 50 0.17 -7.28 -4.84
N ASN A 51 0.27 -5.99 -5.16
CA ASN A 51 1.19 -5.45 -6.14
C ASN A 51 2.03 -4.35 -5.47
N VAL A 52 3.23 -4.11 -6.01
CA VAL A 52 4.14 -3.08 -5.49
C VAL A 52 4.59 -2.16 -6.62
N LEU A 53 4.59 -0.85 -6.37
CA LEU A 53 5.36 0.12 -7.13
C LEU A 53 6.63 0.47 -6.39
N ILE A 54 7.75 0.58 -7.09
CA ILE A 54 9.02 1.05 -6.54
C ILE A 54 9.37 2.40 -7.18
N ALA A 55 9.70 3.37 -6.33
CA ALA A 55 10.28 4.64 -6.74
C ALA A 55 11.81 4.54 -6.68
N GLU A 56 12.47 4.86 -7.78
CA GLU A 56 13.92 4.74 -7.93
C GLU A 56 14.55 6.07 -8.36
N GLN A 57 15.70 6.38 -7.75
CA GLN A 57 16.57 7.48 -8.16
C GLN A 57 18.00 6.96 -8.19
N ASN A 58 18.72 7.20 -9.29
CA ASN A 58 20.12 6.77 -9.45
C ASN A 58 20.32 5.26 -9.17
N ASN A 59 19.40 4.42 -9.66
CA ASN A 59 19.37 2.96 -9.43
C ASN A 59 19.22 2.52 -7.95
N GLN A 60 18.85 3.44 -7.06
CA GLN A 60 18.50 3.14 -5.68
C GLN A 60 16.99 3.21 -5.51
N ALA A 61 16.42 2.19 -4.87
CA ALA A 61 15.03 2.20 -4.44
C ALA A 61 14.90 3.09 -3.19
N ILE A 62 14.05 4.11 -3.27
CA ILE A 62 13.94 5.20 -2.28
C ILE A 62 12.52 5.36 -1.73
N GLY A 63 11.60 4.53 -2.20
CA GLY A 63 10.21 4.53 -1.79
C GLY A 63 9.40 3.47 -2.51
N TYR A 64 8.19 3.22 -2.00
CA TYR A 64 7.29 2.25 -2.59
C TYR A 64 5.82 2.61 -2.34
N ALA A 65 4.94 1.92 -3.06
CA ALA A 65 3.55 1.76 -2.69
C ALA A 65 3.14 0.30 -2.78
N PHE A 66 2.45 -0.19 -1.76
CA PHE A 66 1.87 -1.53 -1.67
C PHE A 66 0.36 -1.43 -1.84
N TYR A 67 -0.19 -2.12 -2.81
CA TYR A 67 -1.60 -1.95 -3.18
C TYR A 67 -2.21 -3.24 -3.72
N PHE A 68 -3.54 -3.29 -3.68
CA PHE A 68 -4.32 -4.40 -4.24
C PHE A 68 -5.66 -3.87 -4.78
N PHE A 69 -6.49 -4.77 -5.30
CA PHE A 69 -7.79 -4.41 -5.86
C PHE A 69 -8.92 -5.01 -5.03
N ASN A 70 -9.80 -4.13 -4.55
CA ASN A 70 -11.10 -4.47 -3.98
C ASN A 70 -12.18 -4.36 -5.07
N TYR A 71 -13.44 -4.59 -4.69
CA TYR A 71 -14.57 -4.44 -5.59
C TYR A 71 -15.73 -3.70 -4.91
N SER A 72 -16.35 -2.76 -5.64
CA SER A 72 -17.57 -2.11 -5.21
C SER A 72 -18.76 -2.81 -5.87
N SER A 73 -19.59 -3.51 -5.08
CA SER A 73 -20.83 -4.10 -5.58
C SER A 73 -21.80 -3.03 -6.09
N TYR A 74 -21.92 -1.90 -5.38
CA TYR A 74 -22.79 -0.78 -5.77
C TYR A 74 -22.34 -0.07 -7.05
N ALA A 75 -21.03 0.18 -7.21
CA ALA A 75 -20.51 0.80 -8.43
C ALA A 75 -20.31 -0.20 -9.57
N GLY A 76 -20.40 -1.51 -9.30
CA GLY A 76 -20.13 -2.57 -10.27
C GLY A 76 -18.73 -2.49 -10.88
N ALA A 77 -17.72 -2.07 -10.10
CA ALA A 77 -16.39 -1.78 -10.59
C ALA A 77 -15.30 -2.03 -9.54
N PRO A 78 -14.07 -2.34 -9.96
CA PRO A 78 -12.94 -2.52 -9.04
C PRO A 78 -12.58 -1.21 -8.33
N ILE A 79 -11.91 -1.34 -7.20
CA ILE A 79 -11.33 -0.24 -6.42
C ILE A 79 -9.85 -0.54 -6.26
N LEU A 80 -8.98 0.42 -6.55
CA LEU A 80 -7.57 0.28 -6.16
C LEU A 80 -7.46 0.68 -4.68
N TYR A 81 -7.02 -0.24 -3.85
CA TYR A 81 -6.78 0.01 -2.44
C TYR A 81 -5.27 0.10 -2.17
N LEU A 82 -4.84 1.26 -1.66
CA LEU A 82 -3.45 1.51 -1.27
C LEU A 82 -3.30 1.18 0.23
N GLU A 83 -2.55 0.11 0.50
CA GLU A 83 -2.23 -0.33 1.86
C GLU A 83 -1.16 0.55 2.48
N ASP A 84 0.01 0.63 1.82
CA ASP A 84 1.17 1.36 2.32
C ASP A 84 1.75 2.28 1.25
N ILE A 85 2.18 3.47 1.67
CA ILE A 85 3.02 4.37 0.88
C ILE A 85 4.16 4.89 1.74
N PHE A 86 5.38 4.80 1.22
CA PHE A 86 6.56 5.26 1.93
C PHE A 86 7.58 5.86 0.98
N VAL A 87 8.21 6.93 1.43
CA VAL A 87 9.39 7.54 0.81
C VAL A 87 10.40 7.77 1.92
N GLU A 88 11.64 7.38 1.68
CA GLU A 88 12.76 7.60 2.60
C GLU A 88 12.91 9.09 2.92
N GLU A 89 13.26 9.38 4.17
CA GLU A 89 13.18 10.74 4.72
C GLU A 89 13.98 11.78 3.92
N GLU A 90 15.20 11.42 3.51
CA GLU A 90 16.09 12.27 2.72
C GLU A 90 15.53 12.61 1.31
N TYR A 91 14.56 11.84 0.81
CA TYR A 91 13.90 12.07 -0.48
C TYR A 91 12.50 12.69 -0.36
N ARG A 92 12.02 12.96 0.87
CA ARG A 92 10.72 13.61 1.08
C ARG A 92 10.75 15.05 0.59
N HIS A 93 9.56 15.64 0.41
CA HIS A 93 9.36 17.00 -0.11
C HIS A 93 9.84 17.25 -1.55
N GLN A 94 10.35 16.24 -2.25
CA GLN A 94 10.72 16.30 -3.68
C GLN A 94 9.58 15.90 -4.64
N GLY A 95 8.34 15.81 -4.12
CA GLY A 95 7.15 15.45 -4.90
C GLY A 95 7.02 13.95 -5.25
N ILE A 96 7.85 13.08 -4.67
CA ILE A 96 7.89 11.64 -5.00
C ILE A 96 6.58 10.94 -4.63
N GLY A 97 6.08 11.16 -3.41
CA GLY A 97 4.80 10.57 -2.97
C GLY A 97 3.64 10.96 -3.90
N LYS A 98 3.61 12.22 -4.38
CA LYS A 98 2.64 12.68 -5.37
C LYS A 98 2.78 11.94 -6.70
N LYS A 99 4.01 11.71 -7.17
CA LYS A 99 4.25 10.94 -8.41
C LYS A 99 3.86 9.47 -8.25
N ILE A 100 4.07 8.85 -7.08
CA ILE A 100 3.61 7.49 -6.78
C ILE A 100 2.08 7.41 -6.85
N LEU A 101 1.38 8.33 -6.18
CA LEU A 101 -0.08 8.39 -6.20
C LEU A 101 -0.62 8.67 -7.62
N ALA A 102 0.04 9.52 -8.40
CA ALA A 102 -0.33 9.74 -9.80
C ALA A 102 -0.16 8.48 -10.67
N LYS A 103 0.89 7.69 -10.43
CA LYS A 103 1.07 6.40 -11.13
C LYS A 103 -0.02 5.40 -10.75
N LEU A 104 -0.42 5.33 -9.48
CA LEU A 104 -1.56 4.52 -9.03
C LEU A 104 -2.89 5.00 -9.62
N ALA A 105 -3.08 6.31 -9.78
CA ALA A 105 -4.26 6.86 -10.45
C ALA A 105 -4.33 6.42 -11.92
N ASN A 106 -3.20 6.44 -12.64
CA ASN A 106 -3.15 5.92 -14.01
C ASN A 106 -3.48 4.41 -14.06
N ILE A 107 -2.93 3.61 -13.15
CA ILE A 107 -3.25 2.18 -13.04
C ILE A 107 -4.75 1.97 -12.77
N SER A 108 -5.33 2.76 -11.87
CA SER A 108 -6.77 2.73 -11.57
C SER A 108 -7.60 3.00 -12.82
N ILE A 109 -7.26 4.02 -13.59
CA ILE A 109 -7.96 4.36 -14.84
C ILE A 109 -7.83 3.23 -15.87
N GLU A 110 -6.61 2.73 -16.10
CA GLU A 110 -6.34 1.61 -17.02
C GLU A 110 -7.13 0.35 -16.65
N LYS A 111 -7.27 0.07 -15.35
CA LYS A 111 -8.03 -1.06 -14.81
C LYS A 111 -9.53 -0.79 -14.65
N LYS A 112 -10.01 0.38 -15.09
CA LYS A 112 -11.42 0.81 -14.97
C LYS A 112 -11.93 0.78 -13.52
N CYS A 113 -11.06 1.09 -12.57
CA CYS A 113 -11.46 1.26 -11.19
C CYS A 113 -12.36 2.48 -11.04
N CYS A 114 -13.39 2.37 -10.20
CA CYS A 114 -14.28 3.51 -9.94
C CYS A 114 -13.66 4.55 -8.99
N ARG A 115 -12.66 4.14 -8.19
CA ARG A 115 -11.94 5.02 -7.25
C ARG A 115 -10.67 4.36 -6.71
N MET A 116 -9.89 5.19 -6.01
CA MET A 116 -8.80 4.76 -5.13
C MET A 116 -9.19 5.01 -3.67
N GLU A 117 -8.78 4.13 -2.77
CA GLU A 117 -9.02 4.25 -1.33
C GLU A 117 -7.76 3.89 -0.55
N TRP A 118 -7.58 4.54 0.61
CA TRP A 118 -6.53 4.23 1.58
C TRP A 118 -6.91 4.77 2.95
N HIS A 119 -6.21 4.31 3.97
CA HIS A 119 -6.33 4.86 5.32
C HIS A 119 -5.12 5.71 5.68
N THR A 120 -5.35 6.63 6.60
CA THR A 120 -4.30 7.30 7.34
C THR A 120 -4.76 7.46 8.77
N TYR A 121 -3.83 7.40 9.72
CA TYR A 121 -4.20 7.61 11.11
C TYR A 121 -4.76 9.02 11.31
N SER A 122 -5.80 9.14 12.15
CA SER A 122 -6.48 10.42 12.42
C SER A 122 -5.54 11.49 12.99
N TRP A 123 -4.47 11.08 13.68
CA TRP A 123 -3.44 11.97 14.20
C TRP A 123 -2.44 12.46 13.15
N ASN A 124 -2.40 11.87 11.95
CA ASN A 124 -1.44 12.22 10.91
C ASN A 124 -1.92 13.40 10.07
N GLU A 125 -2.01 14.58 10.69
CA GLU A 125 -2.51 15.81 10.06
C GLU A 125 -1.74 16.18 8.79
N LYS A 126 -0.42 15.94 8.76
CA LYS A 126 0.43 16.20 7.58
C LYS A 126 -0.01 15.36 6.38
N ALA A 127 -0.24 14.05 6.57
CA ALA A 127 -0.74 13.19 5.51
C ALA A 127 -2.16 13.59 5.09
N ILE A 128 -3.05 13.90 6.04
CA ILE A 128 -4.41 14.35 5.76
C ILE A 128 -4.41 15.60 4.87
N GLN A 129 -3.62 16.63 5.22
CA GLN A 129 -3.53 17.85 4.41
C GLN A 129 -2.94 17.56 3.03
N PHE A 130 -1.89 16.74 2.95
CA PHE A 130 -1.32 16.30 1.69
C PHE A 130 -2.38 15.64 0.78
N TYR A 131 -3.16 14.68 1.30
CA TYR A 131 -4.20 14.01 0.53
C TYR A 131 -5.31 14.96 0.07
N LYS A 132 -5.70 15.94 0.91
CA LYS A 132 -6.64 17.00 0.50
C LYS A 132 -6.12 17.81 -0.68
N THR A 133 -4.82 18.12 -0.75
CA THR A 133 -4.23 18.82 -1.92
C THR A 133 -4.32 18.01 -3.21
N LEU A 134 -4.54 16.70 -3.13
CA LEU A 134 -4.71 15.80 -4.27
C LEU A 134 -6.19 15.60 -4.64
N GLY A 135 -7.12 16.25 -3.95
CA GLY A 135 -8.57 16.10 -4.15
C GLY A 135 -9.17 14.89 -3.42
N ALA A 136 -8.42 14.21 -2.55
CA ALA A 136 -8.97 13.15 -1.71
C ALA A 136 -9.74 13.75 -0.52
N ALA A 137 -10.86 13.12 -0.17
CA ALA A 137 -11.69 13.52 0.97
C ALA A 137 -11.90 12.32 1.91
N PRO A 138 -11.89 12.53 3.23
CA PRO A 138 -12.20 11.47 4.18
C PRO A 138 -13.68 11.08 4.07
N THR A 139 -13.97 9.79 4.04
CA THR A 139 -15.33 9.25 4.17
C THR A 139 -15.65 9.05 5.65
N ALA A 140 -16.56 9.84 6.20
CA ALA A 140 -17.06 9.62 7.56
C ALA A 140 -18.10 8.48 7.57
N ASN A 141 -18.21 7.76 8.70
CA ASN A 141 -19.24 6.76 9.03
C ASN A 141 -18.95 5.27 8.72
N LEU A 142 -17.69 4.88 8.51
CA LEU A 142 -17.31 3.47 8.44
C LEU A 142 -16.42 3.08 9.61
N LEU A 143 -16.81 2.02 10.32
CA LEU A 143 -15.99 1.37 11.34
C LEU A 143 -15.33 0.14 10.73
N GLN A 144 -14.01 0.04 10.84
CA GLN A 144 -13.31 -1.19 10.49
C GLN A 144 -13.44 -2.19 11.64
N PHE A 145 -14.16 -3.28 11.42
CA PHE A 145 -14.16 -4.43 12.32
C PHE A 145 -13.06 -5.41 11.91
N ARG A 146 -12.40 -6.01 12.89
CA ARG A 146 -11.33 -6.98 12.67
C ARG A 146 -11.53 -8.20 13.59
N ILE A 147 -11.49 -9.38 12.99
CA ILE A 147 -11.38 -10.66 13.68
C ILE A 147 -10.07 -11.30 13.21
N HIS A 148 -9.25 -11.77 14.13
CA HIS A 148 -7.94 -12.35 13.85
C HIS A 148 -7.60 -13.42 14.90
N GLY A 149 -6.55 -14.20 14.66
CA GLY A 149 -6.06 -15.16 15.66
C GLY A 149 -7.10 -16.22 16.05
N ASN A 150 -7.20 -16.49 17.35
CA ASN A 150 -8.07 -17.54 17.89
C ASN A 150 -9.55 -17.27 17.61
N GLU A 151 -9.98 -16.02 17.62
CA GLU A 151 -11.35 -15.61 17.35
C GLU A 151 -11.76 -15.90 15.89
N LEU A 152 -10.81 -15.78 14.95
CA LEU A 152 -11.05 -16.14 13.55
C LEU A 152 -11.22 -17.66 13.41
N ASN A 153 -10.36 -18.44 14.05
CA ASN A 153 -10.45 -19.89 14.05
C ASN A 153 -11.75 -20.37 14.69
N ALA A 154 -12.12 -19.81 15.85
CA ALA A 154 -13.35 -20.14 16.55
C ALA A 154 -14.61 -19.76 15.76
N LEU A 155 -14.55 -18.71 14.93
CA LEU A 155 -15.67 -18.36 14.04
C LEU A 155 -15.84 -19.40 12.92
N ALA A 156 -14.75 -19.95 12.40
CA ALA A 156 -14.78 -20.94 11.32
C ALA A 156 -15.35 -22.30 11.75
N GLU A 157 -15.43 -22.56 13.06
CA GLU A 157 -15.98 -23.79 13.64
C GLU A 157 -17.47 -23.71 13.99
N LYS A 158 -18.12 -22.55 13.76
CA LYS A 158 -19.57 -22.36 13.99
C LYS A 158 -20.39 -22.70 12.76
#